data_AF-A0A9P3EXI3-F1
#
_entry.id   AF-A0A9P3EXI3-F1
#
_cell.length_a   1.000
_cell.length_b   1.000
_cell.length_c   1.000
_cell.angle_alpha   90.00
_cell.angle_beta   90.00
_cell.angle_gamma   90.00
#
_symmetry.space_group_name_H-M   'P 1'
#
loop_
_entity.id
_entity.type
_entity.pdbx_description
1 polymer ?
#
loop_
_entity_poly.entity_id
_entity_poly.type
_entity_poly.pdbx_seq_one_letter_code
_entity_poly.pdbx_strand_id
1 'polypeptide(L)'
;MTSKLIPGLSKKLPTAKSTMRLDRANPQPYYHYFNNTWRPTRRSTDITKAPGTSNLHQTYSKNVTSIRLTTWNIDFQTPLGHERMAAALEYLSHHHSTQHGDETPSVIFLQEMVESDLQLIQESGWVQEKFFITDTSSDHWRGSYGTTTMIDKRLVVRGVFRVPYSNSRMERDGLFVDVDVGTPGAGSECIPRLCNTHLESLVSRPPKRPVQLRLASSFMHGSGPAPAPEDEGMYAPPTPHAAILAGDLNAFAPEDRSAPEESGLRDAFLVLGGREGTEESFTWGQQVPDWMREQFGCSRMDKILYCGGVEAKSLKRIGEGVTVTVPFQGDHSDSEDEDYSDEEVWVTDHMGLQGEFDVLSSSC
;
A
#
# COMPACT_ATOMS: atom_id res chain seq x y z
N MET A 1 -33.23 3.65 54.25
CA MET A 1 -32.07 2.81 53.90
C MET A 1 -32.08 2.65 52.38
N THR A 2 -31.39 3.54 51.69
CA THR A 2 -31.36 3.61 50.22
C THR A 2 -30.17 2.83 49.70
N SER A 3 -30.46 1.78 48.94
CA SER A 3 -29.51 0.93 48.21
C SER A 3 -28.75 1.77 47.18
N LYS A 4 -27.42 1.82 47.29
CA LYS A 4 -26.53 2.36 46.25
C LYS A 4 -26.12 1.21 45.33
N LEU A 5 -26.65 1.22 44.11
CA LEU A 5 -26.16 0.44 42.97
C LEU A 5 -24.74 0.89 42.63
N ILE A 6 -23.80 -0.05 42.65
CA ILE A 6 -22.44 0.14 42.13
C ILE A 6 -22.52 -0.04 40.60
N PRO A 7 -22.13 0.94 39.78
CA PRO A 7 -22.04 0.74 38.34
C PRO A 7 -20.83 -0.14 38.05
N GLY A 8 -21.07 -1.33 37.49
CA GLY A 8 -20.02 -2.19 36.99
C GLY A 8 -19.28 -1.51 35.84
N LEU A 9 -17.98 -1.29 36.01
CA LEU A 9 -17.08 -1.04 34.89
C LEU A 9 -17.07 -2.29 34.00
N SER A 10 -17.85 -2.26 32.92
CA SER A 10 -17.62 -3.16 31.79
C SER A 10 -16.26 -2.78 31.20
N LYS A 11 -15.23 -3.60 31.45
CA LYS A 11 -13.95 -3.49 30.74
C LYS A 11 -14.25 -3.73 29.26
N LYS A 12 -14.25 -2.67 28.45
CA LYS A 12 -14.29 -2.80 26.98
C LYS A 12 -13.16 -3.75 26.58
N LEU A 13 -13.50 -4.79 25.80
CA LEU A 13 -12.51 -5.64 25.18
C LEU A 13 -11.55 -4.76 24.34
N PRO A 14 -10.23 -5.03 24.38
CA PRO A 14 -9.28 -4.26 23.59
C PRO A 14 -9.63 -4.36 22.09
N THR A 15 -9.60 -3.24 21.37
CA THR A 15 -9.74 -3.22 19.91
C THR A 15 -8.48 -3.78 19.26
N ALA A 16 -8.55 -4.27 18.01
CA ALA A 16 -7.39 -4.76 17.27
C ALA A 16 -6.25 -3.72 17.23
N LYS A 17 -6.59 -2.42 17.13
CA LYS A 17 -5.64 -1.29 17.19
C LYS A 17 -4.83 -1.26 18.49
N SER A 18 -5.43 -1.60 19.64
CA SER A 18 -4.78 -1.51 20.94
C SER A 18 -3.90 -2.73 21.28
N THR A 19 -3.93 -3.77 20.45
CA THR A 19 -3.17 -5.01 20.67
C THR A 19 -2.00 -5.18 19.71
N MET A 20 -1.84 -4.29 18.72
CA MET A 20 -0.72 -4.33 17.79
C MET A 20 0.60 -4.10 18.52
N ARG A 21 1.55 -5.01 18.28
CA ARG A 21 2.91 -4.93 18.79
C ARG A 21 3.76 -4.04 17.90
N LEU A 22 4.39 -3.04 18.51
CA LEU A 22 5.31 -2.15 17.80
C LEU A 22 6.56 -2.89 17.36
N ASP A 23 7.06 -2.53 16.18
CA ASP A 23 8.23 -3.09 15.50
C ASP A 23 8.17 -4.61 15.28
N ARG A 24 7.01 -5.23 15.45
CA ARG A 24 6.82 -6.68 15.28
C ARG A 24 5.79 -6.95 14.19
N ALA A 25 5.87 -8.13 13.59
CA ALA A 25 4.87 -8.58 12.63
C ALA A 25 3.54 -8.87 13.34
N ASN A 26 2.47 -8.18 12.92
CA ASN A 26 1.11 -8.38 13.39
C ASN A 26 0.29 -8.97 12.23
N PRO A 27 -0.03 -10.27 12.24
CA PRO A 27 -0.77 -10.90 11.15
C PRO A 27 -2.20 -10.37 11.08
N GLN A 28 -2.69 -10.13 9.86
CA GLN A 28 -4.08 -9.75 9.60
C GLN A 28 -4.67 -10.60 8.46
N PRO A 29 -6.01 -10.74 8.36
CA PRO A 29 -6.61 -11.32 7.17
C PRO A 29 -6.43 -10.40 5.96
N TYR A 30 -6.63 -10.97 4.79
CA TYR A 30 -7.03 -10.25 3.59
C TYR A 30 -8.44 -10.67 3.20
N TYR A 31 -9.05 -10.03 2.22
CA TYR A 31 -10.46 -10.19 1.89
C TYR A 31 -10.64 -10.61 0.45
N HIS A 32 -11.49 -11.61 0.26
CA HIS A 32 -11.89 -12.13 -1.03
C HIS A 32 -13.38 -11.86 -1.25
N TYR A 33 -13.71 -11.21 -2.36
CA TYR A 33 -15.09 -11.01 -2.77
C TYR A 33 -15.64 -12.27 -3.45
N PHE A 34 -16.65 -12.89 -2.84
CA PHE A 34 -17.33 -14.07 -3.39
C PHE A 34 -18.78 -14.12 -2.88
N ASN A 35 -19.72 -14.47 -3.77
CA ASN A 35 -21.15 -14.48 -3.49
C ASN A 35 -21.65 -13.15 -2.88
N ASN A 36 -21.33 -12.03 -3.53
CA ASN A 36 -21.73 -10.68 -3.14
C ASN A 36 -21.30 -10.26 -1.72
N THR A 37 -20.18 -10.79 -1.24
CA THR A 37 -19.68 -10.46 0.11
C THR A 37 -18.15 -10.56 0.17
N TRP A 38 -17.52 -9.60 0.84
CA TRP A 38 -16.10 -9.66 1.21
C TRP A 38 -15.90 -10.60 2.41
N ARG A 39 -15.10 -11.64 2.23
CA ARG A 39 -14.84 -12.66 3.27
C ARG A 39 -13.39 -12.61 3.74
N PRO A 40 -13.13 -12.55 5.05
CA PRO A 40 -11.77 -12.60 5.58
C PRO A 40 -11.15 -13.97 5.30
N THR A 41 -9.91 -13.95 4.83
CA THR A 41 -9.09 -15.09 4.42
C THR A 41 -7.68 -14.90 4.98
N ARG A 42 -7.03 -15.99 5.40
CA ARG A 42 -5.65 -15.92 5.92
C ARG A 42 -4.63 -16.47 4.93
N ARG A 43 -5.02 -17.46 4.13
CA ARG A 43 -4.21 -18.07 3.07
C ARG A 43 -5.08 -18.40 1.86
N SER A 44 -4.50 -18.36 0.65
CA SER A 44 -5.27 -18.71 -0.57
C SER A 44 -5.77 -20.15 -0.55
N THR A 45 -5.09 -21.06 0.17
CA THR A 45 -5.53 -22.44 0.39
C THR A 45 -6.83 -22.57 1.19
N ASP A 46 -7.26 -21.52 1.91
CA ASP A 46 -8.52 -21.53 2.66
C ASP A 46 -9.71 -21.28 1.72
N ILE A 47 -9.49 -20.60 0.59
CA ILE A 47 -10.50 -20.32 -0.43
C ILE A 47 -10.91 -21.62 -1.14
N THR A 48 -9.94 -22.48 -1.47
CA THR A 48 -10.17 -23.73 -2.22
C THR A 48 -10.87 -24.83 -1.41
N LYS A 49 -10.92 -24.71 -0.08
CA LYS A 49 -11.63 -25.65 0.81
C LYS A 49 -13.11 -25.32 0.99
N ALA A 50 -13.59 -24.17 0.51
CA ALA A 50 -14.98 -23.77 0.66
C ALA A 50 -15.89 -24.54 -0.33
N PRO A 51 -17.00 -25.15 0.13
CA PRO A 51 -17.95 -25.84 -0.75
C PRO A 51 -18.51 -24.87 -1.81
N GLY A 52 -18.42 -25.23 -3.09
CA GLY A 52 -18.96 -24.42 -4.21
C GLY A 52 -17.92 -23.60 -5.00
N THR A 53 -16.62 -23.73 -4.71
CA THR A 53 -15.53 -22.99 -5.38
C THR A 53 -14.82 -23.78 -6.49
N SER A 54 -15.47 -24.82 -7.04
CA SER A 54 -14.88 -25.84 -7.95
C SER A 54 -14.25 -25.31 -9.25
N ASN A 55 -14.43 -24.04 -9.61
CA ASN A 55 -13.83 -23.44 -10.80
C ASN A 55 -12.47 -22.75 -10.54
N LEU A 56 -12.03 -22.59 -9.29
CA LEU A 56 -10.81 -21.84 -8.96
C LEU A 56 -9.50 -22.63 -9.15
N HIS A 57 -9.56 -23.94 -9.39
CA HIS A 57 -8.36 -24.73 -9.66
C HIS A 57 -7.72 -24.41 -11.02
N GLN A 58 -8.39 -23.65 -11.88
CA GLN A 58 -7.98 -23.45 -13.27
C GLN A 58 -7.16 -22.17 -13.54
N THR A 59 -7.04 -21.24 -12.58
CA THR A 59 -6.25 -19.99 -12.74
C THR A 59 -4.90 -19.97 -12.02
N TYR A 60 -4.65 -20.88 -11.08
CA TYR A 60 -3.34 -21.00 -10.39
C TYR A 60 -2.25 -21.70 -11.23
N SER A 61 -2.46 -21.91 -12.53
CA SER A 61 -1.63 -22.80 -13.35
C SER A 61 -0.49 -22.10 -14.12
N LYS A 62 -0.24 -20.81 -13.89
CA LYS A 62 0.84 -20.10 -14.59
C LYS A 62 2.00 -19.84 -13.64
N ASN A 63 3.21 -20.24 -14.07
CA ASN A 63 4.46 -19.83 -13.45
C ASN A 63 4.54 -18.30 -13.51
N VAL A 64 4.27 -17.63 -12.39
CA VAL A 64 4.40 -16.18 -12.27
C VAL A 64 5.89 -15.87 -12.23
N THR A 65 6.40 -15.27 -13.31
CA THR A 65 7.82 -14.90 -13.43
C THR A 65 8.05 -13.40 -13.27
N SER A 66 6.98 -12.61 -13.31
CA SER A 66 7.05 -11.16 -13.17
C SER A 66 5.85 -10.65 -12.37
N ILE A 67 6.05 -9.54 -11.66
CA ILE A 67 5.02 -8.82 -10.90
C ILE A 67 5.04 -7.36 -11.32
N ARG A 68 3.86 -6.82 -11.62
CA ARG A 68 3.67 -5.37 -11.77
C ARG A 68 3.26 -4.79 -10.42
N LEU A 69 3.97 -3.77 -9.98
CA LEU A 69 3.67 -3.04 -8.75
C LEU A 69 3.34 -1.60 -9.07
N THR A 70 2.13 -1.17 -8.73
CA THR A 70 1.70 0.23 -8.73
C THR A 70 1.72 0.75 -7.30
N THR A 71 2.18 1.98 -7.07
CA THR A 71 2.03 2.68 -5.79
C THR A 71 1.55 4.11 -6.00
N TRP A 72 0.63 4.57 -5.15
CA TRP A 72 0.09 5.93 -5.22
C TRP A 72 -0.41 6.42 -3.85
N ASN A 73 0.09 7.56 -3.39
CA ASN A 73 -0.55 8.33 -2.32
C ASN A 73 -1.78 9.04 -2.91
N ILE A 74 -2.94 8.94 -2.24
CA ILE A 74 -4.22 9.47 -2.73
C ILE A 74 -4.60 10.82 -2.08
N ASP A 75 -3.81 11.32 -1.15
CA ASP A 75 -4.04 12.58 -0.42
C ASP A 75 -5.41 12.61 0.28
N PHE A 76 -5.44 12.28 1.57
CA PHE A 76 -6.70 12.38 2.33
C PHE A 76 -7.01 13.81 2.78
N GLN A 77 -6.07 14.75 2.64
CA GLN A 77 -6.14 16.07 3.25
C GLN A 77 -6.91 17.07 2.41
N THR A 78 -6.80 16.98 1.09
CA THR A 78 -7.46 17.93 0.19
C THR A 78 -9.00 17.70 0.19
N PRO A 79 -9.85 18.73 0.05
CA PRO A 79 -11.33 18.58 0.01
C PRO A 79 -11.86 17.75 -1.18
N LEU A 80 -13.06 17.18 -1.10
CA LEU A 80 -13.66 16.33 -2.15
C LEU A 80 -13.01 14.94 -2.28
N GLY A 81 -12.57 14.38 -1.15
CA GLY A 81 -11.86 13.09 -1.14
C GLY A 81 -12.64 11.94 -1.81
N HIS A 82 -13.97 11.91 -1.68
CA HIS A 82 -14.78 10.87 -2.30
C HIS A 82 -14.77 10.95 -3.84
N GLU A 83 -15.02 12.13 -4.40
CA GLU A 83 -15.00 12.39 -5.84
C GLU A 83 -13.62 12.13 -6.43
N ARG A 84 -12.57 12.62 -5.76
CA ARG A 84 -11.18 12.37 -6.16
C ARG A 84 -10.83 10.89 -6.17
N MET A 85 -11.17 10.17 -5.09
CA MET A 85 -10.88 8.74 -4.99
C MET A 85 -11.65 7.93 -6.04
N ALA A 86 -12.90 8.29 -6.32
CA ALA A 86 -13.67 7.66 -7.39
C ALA A 86 -12.99 7.84 -8.76
N ALA A 87 -12.56 9.06 -9.08
CA ALA A 87 -11.82 9.35 -10.31
C ALA A 87 -10.45 8.65 -10.35
N ALA A 88 -9.73 8.56 -9.22
CA ALA A 88 -8.48 7.83 -9.12
C ALA A 88 -8.67 6.32 -9.37
N LEU A 89 -9.74 5.70 -8.83
CA LEU A 89 -10.08 4.31 -9.11
C LEU A 89 -10.47 4.08 -10.57
N GLU A 90 -11.18 5.02 -11.19
CA GLU A 90 -11.51 4.96 -12.61
C GLU A 90 -10.25 5.03 -13.46
N TYR A 91 -9.32 5.94 -13.14
CA TYR A 91 -8.02 6.01 -13.80
C TYR A 91 -7.26 4.68 -13.67
N LEU A 92 -7.16 4.12 -12.47
CA LEU A 92 -6.49 2.83 -12.24
C LEU A 92 -7.17 1.69 -13.01
N SER A 93 -8.50 1.66 -13.06
CA SER A 93 -9.26 0.67 -13.83
C SER A 93 -8.89 0.71 -15.31
N HIS A 94 -8.89 1.90 -15.92
CA HIS A 94 -8.50 2.10 -17.32
C HIS A 94 -7.03 1.77 -17.56
N HIS A 95 -6.14 2.25 -16.69
CA HIS A 95 -4.70 2.02 -16.78
C HIS A 95 -4.35 0.52 -16.72
N HIS A 96 -5.05 -0.25 -15.88
CA HIS A 96 -4.85 -1.70 -15.79
C HIS A 96 -5.64 -2.51 -16.83
N SER A 97 -6.70 -1.96 -17.43
CA SER A 97 -7.49 -2.65 -18.47
C SER A 97 -6.93 -2.48 -19.88
N THR A 98 -6.32 -1.33 -20.18
CA THR A 98 -5.73 -1.02 -21.50
C THR A 98 -4.44 -1.81 -21.79
N GLN A 99 -3.88 -2.50 -20.81
CA GLN A 99 -2.75 -3.42 -20.96
C GLN A 99 -3.22 -4.80 -21.49
N HIS A 100 -3.98 -4.79 -22.59
CA HIS A 100 -4.55 -6.00 -23.20
C HIS A 100 -3.46 -7.01 -23.61
N GLY A 101 -3.64 -8.28 -23.21
CA GLY A 101 -2.71 -9.38 -23.50
C GLY A 101 -1.56 -9.53 -22.50
N ASP A 102 -1.50 -8.67 -21.49
CA ASP A 102 -0.49 -8.78 -20.45
C ASP A 102 -0.84 -9.84 -19.40
N GLU A 103 0.03 -10.84 -19.28
CA GLU A 103 -0.12 -11.94 -18.33
C GLU A 103 0.45 -11.62 -16.95
N THR A 104 1.07 -10.45 -16.76
CA THR A 104 1.72 -10.04 -15.52
C THR A 104 0.68 -9.73 -14.43
N PRO A 105 0.69 -10.46 -13.29
CA PRO A 105 -0.15 -10.12 -12.16
C PRO A 105 0.20 -8.75 -11.56
N SER A 106 -0.83 -8.02 -11.16
CA SER A 106 -0.67 -6.66 -10.61
C SER A 106 -0.86 -6.60 -9.10
N VAL A 107 -0.08 -5.76 -8.43
CA VAL A 107 -0.31 -5.38 -7.05
C VAL A 107 -0.35 -3.86 -6.98
N ILE A 108 -1.30 -3.31 -6.24
CA ILE A 108 -1.51 -1.86 -6.13
C ILE A 108 -1.43 -1.48 -4.67
N PHE A 109 -0.50 -0.58 -4.35
CA PHE A 109 -0.30 0.01 -3.05
C PHE A 109 -0.94 1.40 -3.02
N LEU A 110 -1.81 1.62 -2.06
CA LEU A 110 -2.36 2.95 -1.81
C LEU A 110 -1.99 3.41 -0.40
N GLN A 111 -1.66 4.68 -0.28
CA GLN A 111 -1.37 5.38 0.97
C GLN A 111 -2.37 6.52 1.17
N GLU A 112 -2.45 7.03 2.40
CA GLU A 112 -3.40 8.11 2.75
C GLU A 112 -4.85 7.73 2.52
N MET A 113 -5.20 6.49 2.84
CA MET A 113 -6.56 5.99 2.69
C MET A 113 -7.39 6.35 3.92
N VAL A 114 -8.66 6.74 3.71
CA VAL A 114 -9.69 6.85 4.76
C VAL A 114 -10.78 5.80 4.57
N GLU A 115 -11.71 5.68 5.53
CA GLU A 115 -12.75 4.63 5.51
C GLU A 115 -13.68 4.73 4.29
N SER A 116 -14.02 5.93 3.85
CA SER A 116 -14.83 6.15 2.64
C SER A 116 -14.14 5.60 1.38
N ASP A 117 -12.82 5.70 1.31
CA ASP A 117 -12.06 5.19 0.17
C ASP A 117 -12.05 3.66 0.14
N LEU A 118 -11.97 3.02 1.31
CA LEU A 118 -12.12 1.58 1.43
C LEU A 118 -13.53 1.12 1.01
N GLN A 119 -14.56 1.93 1.26
CA GLN A 119 -15.90 1.64 0.78
C GLN A 119 -15.97 1.69 -0.75
N LEU A 120 -15.41 2.74 -1.38
CA LEU A 120 -15.32 2.85 -2.84
C LEU A 120 -14.58 1.67 -3.48
N ILE A 121 -13.45 1.26 -2.89
CA ILE A 121 -12.70 0.06 -3.32
C ILE A 121 -13.57 -1.20 -3.23
N GLN A 122 -14.30 -1.36 -2.13
CA GLN A 122 -15.16 -2.53 -1.91
C GLN A 122 -16.34 -2.59 -2.88
N GLU A 123 -16.88 -1.46 -3.31
CA GLU A 123 -18.02 -1.34 -4.22
C GLU A 123 -17.60 -1.43 -5.71
N SER A 124 -16.32 -1.25 -6.00
CA SER A 124 -15.81 -1.24 -7.37
C SER A 124 -15.80 -2.64 -8.01
N GLY A 125 -16.58 -2.81 -9.09
CA GLY A 125 -16.75 -4.12 -9.74
C GLY A 125 -15.45 -4.73 -10.29
N TRP A 126 -14.55 -3.91 -10.87
CA TRP A 126 -13.27 -4.42 -11.39
C TRP A 126 -12.32 -4.88 -10.27
N VAL A 127 -12.39 -4.23 -9.10
CA VAL A 127 -11.65 -4.64 -7.90
C VAL A 127 -12.21 -5.96 -7.39
N GLN A 128 -13.54 -6.04 -7.19
CA GLN A 128 -14.23 -7.26 -6.76
C GLN A 128 -13.93 -8.45 -7.67
N GLU A 129 -13.80 -8.23 -8.98
CA GLU A 129 -13.47 -9.26 -9.96
C GLU A 129 -12.00 -9.69 -9.86
N LYS A 130 -11.06 -8.73 -9.95
CA LYS A 130 -9.65 -9.00 -10.23
C LYS A 130 -8.74 -9.06 -8.99
N PHE A 131 -9.15 -8.48 -7.86
CA PHE A 131 -8.27 -8.27 -6.71
C PHE A 131 -8.81 -8.88 -5.41
N PHE A 132 -7.89 -9.38 -4.60
CA PHE A 132 -8.05 -9.42 -3.14
C PHE A 132 -7.70 -8.04 -2.57
N ILE A 133 -8.25 -7.69 -1.40
CA ILE A 133 -7.90 -6.44 -0.70
C ILE A 133 -7.44 -6.74 0.72
N THR A 134 -6.52 -5.95 1.27
CA THR A 134 -6.02 -6.18 2.64
C THR A 134 -6.94 -5.61 3.72
N ASP A 135 -7.73 -4.58 3.40
CA ASP A 135 -8.52 -3.84 4.39
C ASP A 135 -9.91 -3.53 3.84
N THR A 136 -10.95 -3.86 4.63
CA THR A 136 -12.36 -3.47 4.39
C THR A 136 -12.83 -2.37 5.35
N SER A 137 -12.03 -2.05 6.36
CA SER A 137 -12.26 -1.06 7.41
C SER A 137 -10.93 -0.55 7.93
N SER A 138 -10.95 0.51 8.75
CA SER A 138 -9.72 1.04 9.38
C SER A 138 -9.22 0.22 10.58
N ASP A 139 -9.79 -0.95 10.88
CA ASP A 139 -9.56 -1.69 12.13
C ASP A 139 -8.09 -2.08 12.38
N HIS A 140 -7.31 -2.24 11.30
CA HIS A 140 -5.89 -2.58 11.35
C HIS A 140 -4.97 -1.35 11.27
N TRP A 141 -5.53 -0.15 11.10
CA TRP A 141 -4.77 1.10 11.10
C TRP A 141 -4.69 1.68 12.50
N ARG A 142 -3.51 2.09 12.91
CA ARG A 142 -3.35 2.83 14.18
C ARG A 142 -3.85 4.27 14.06
N GLY A 143 -3.60 4.90 12.90
CA GLY A 143 -4.02 6.26 12.58
C GLY A 143 -5.48 6.41 12.15
N SER A 144 -5.86 7.68 11.91
CA SER A 144 -7.14 8.07 11.29
C SER A 144 -7.17 7.82 9.77
N TYR A 145 -6.02 7.54 9.18
CA TYR A 145 -5.81 7.13 7.80
C TYR A 145 -4.74 6.03 7.78
N GLY A 146 -4.59 5.35 6.65
CA GLY A 146 -3.62 4.25 6.55
C GLY A 146 -3.27 3.84 5.13
N THR A 147 -2.78 2.62 5.02
CA THR A 147 -2.37 1.98 3.77
C THR A 147 -3.31 0.81 3.46
N THR A 148 -3.55 0.54 2.18
CA THR A 148 -4.22 -0.69 1.73
C THR A 148 -3.52 -1.25 0.50
N THR A 149 -3.65 -2.55 0.28
CA THR A 149 -3.07 -3.23 -0.88
C THR A 149 -4.14 -4.02 -1.61
N MET A 150 -4.22 -3.82 -2.93
CA MET A 150 -4.99 -4.65 -3.84
C MET A 150 -4.05 -5.67 -4.49
N ILE A 151 -4.38 -6.96 -4.40
CA ILE A 151 -3.54 -8.07 -4.84
C ILE A 151 -4.27 -8.85 -5.93
N ASP A 152 -3.70 -8.94 -7.14
CA ASP A 152 -4.32 -9.69 -8.24
C ASP A 152 -4.59 -11.15 -7.84
N LYS A 153 -5.81 -11.63 -8.10
CA LYS A 153 -6.27 -12.97 -7.69
C LYS A 153 -5.52 -14.12 -8.37
N ARG A 154 -4.71 -13.84 -9.40
CA ARG A 154 -3.77 -14.80 -9.98
C ARG A 154 -2.63 -15.16 -9.02
N LEU A 155 -2.35 -14.31 -8.03
CA LEU A 155 -1.29 -14.54 -7.04
C LEU A 155 -1.78 -15.40 -5.88
N VAL A 156 -0.93 -16.30 -5.41
CA VAL A 156 -1.19 -17.14 -4.23
C VAL A 156 -0.73 -16.39 -2.98
N VAL A 157 -1.66 -15.84 -2.19
CA VAL A 157 -1.34 -15.13 -0.95
C VAL A 157 -1.04 -16.12 0.18
N ARG A 158 0.15 -16.01 0.77
CA ARG A 158 0.63 -16.83 1.88
C ARG A 158 0.36 -16.20 3.24
N GLY A 159 0.39 -14.88 3.30
CA GLY A 159 0.10 -14.14 4.52
C GLY A 159 0.14 -12.64 4.30
N VAL A 160 -0.53 -11.93 5.21
CA VAL A 160 -0.52 -10.47 5.30
C VAL A 160 -0.24 -10.10 6.74
N PHE A 161 0.65 -9.13 6.95
CA PHE A 161 0.99 -8.64 8.29
C PHE A 161 1.39 -7.17 8.26
N ARG A 162 1.16 -6.47 9.37
CA ARG A 162 1.62 -5.09 9.57
C ARG A 162 2.74 -5.01 10.59
N VAL A 163 3.67 -4.09 10.35
CA VAL A 163 4.73 -3.72 11.29
C VAL A 163 4.57 -2.25 11.66
N PRO A 164 3.89 -1.92 12.77
CA PRO A 164 3.80 -0.55 13.26
C PRO A 164 5.16 -0.04 13.71
N TYR A 165 5.57 1.13 13.23
CA TYR A 165 6.85 1.70 13.62
C TYR A 165 6.72 2.36 15.00
N SER A 166 7.49 1.89 15.99
CA SER A 166 7.49 2.43 17.35
C SER A 166 7.96 3.88 17.39
N ASN A 167 8.86 4.25 16.49
CA ASN A 167 9.40 5.59 16.41
C ASN A 167 8.46 6.58 15.70
N SER A 168 7.33 6.14 15.16
CA SER A 168 6.41 6.98 14.39
C SER A 168 5.60 7.93 15.29
N ARG A 169 5.44 9.19 14.86
CA ARG A 169 4.50 10.15 15.47
C ARG A 169 3.17 10.22 14.74
N MET A 170 3.14 9.84 13.47
CA MET A 170 1.93 9.79 12.63
C MET A 170 1.38 8.35 12.49
N GLU A 171 1.68 7.49 13.47
CA GLU A 171 1.12 6.12 13.52
C GLU A 171 1.36 5.26 12.26
N ARG A 172 2.50 5.49 11.59
CA ARG A 172 2.98 4.81 10.38
C ARG A 172 3.31 3.33 10.61
N ASP A 173 3.17 2.55 9.56
CA ASP A 173 3.52 1.13 9.52
C ASP A 173 4.03 0.68 8.14
N GLY A 174 4.56 -0.54 8.10
CA GLY A 174 4.74 -1.30 6.86
C GLY A 174 3.68 -2.39 6.76
N LEU A 175 2.89 -2.39 5.69
CA LEU A 175 1.93 -3.43 5.34
C LEU A 175 2.58 -4.42 4.37
N PHE A 176 2.79 -5.64 4.84
CA PHE A 176 3.47 -6.69 4.11
C PHE A 176 2.49 -7.73 3.57
N VAL A 177 2.72 -8.16 2.34
CA VAL A 177 2.01 -9.25 1.67
C VAL A 177 3.04 -10.24 1.14
N ASP A 178 2.95 -11.49 1.59
CA ASP A 178 3.74 -12.59 1.05
C ASP A 178 2.92 -13.31 -0.02
N VAL A 179 3.46 -13.38 -1.23
CA VAL A 179 2.89 -14.16 -2.33
C VAL A 179 3.82 -15.32 -2.69
N ASP A 180 3.24 -16.43 -3.14
CA ASP A 180 3.99 -17.58 -3.65
C ASP A 180 3.90 -17.59 -5.17
N VAL A 181 5.07 -17.58 -5.81
CA VAL A 181 5.23 -17.65 -7.27
C VAL A 181 5.97 -18.93 -7.69
N GLY A 182 6.19 -19.85 -6.76
CA GLY A 182 6.88 -21.11 -7.01
C GLY A 182 6.10 -22.01 -7.98
N THR A 183 6.83 -22.87 -8.69
CA THR A 183 6.20 -23.88 -9.56
C THR A 183 5.50 -24.94 -8.69
N PRO A 184 4.20 -25.21 -8.92
CA PRO A 184 3.48 -26.24 -8.18
C PRO A 184 4.19 -27.60 -8.28
N GLY A 185 4.54 -28.18 -7.12
CA GLY A 185 5.18 -29.51 -7.05
C GLY A 185 6.72 -29.52 -7.09
N ALA A 186 7.39 -28.37 -7.25
CA ALA A 186 8.86 -28.27 -7.23
C ALA A 186 9.46 -28.36 -5.81
N GLY A 187 8.64 -28.24 -4.76
CA GLY A 187 9.05 -28.43 -3.36
C GLY A 187 9.82 -27.26 -2.73
N SER A 188 10.26 -26.27 -3.51
CA SER A 188 10.81 -24.99 -3.04
C SER A 188 9.73 -23.89 -3.09
N GLU A 189 9.47 -23.25 -1.94
CA GLU A 189 8.62 -22.05 -1.89
C GLU A 189 9.41 -20.86 -2.45
N CYS A 190 8.83 -20.12 -3.39
CA CYS A 190 9.43 -18.93 -3.99
C CYS A 190 8.59 -17.73 -3.55
N ILE A 191 9.00 -17.06 -2.46
CA ILE A 191 8.18 -16.04 -1.78
C ILE A 191 8.70 -14.63 -2.06
N PRO A 192 8.11 -13.90 -3.02
CA PRO A 192 8.18 -12.46 -3.06
C PRO A 192 7.39 -11.83 -1.91
N ARG A 193 8.06 -11.01 -1.10
CA ARG A 193 7.47 -10.16 -0.07
C ARG A 193 7.26 -8.74 -0.59
N LEU A 194 6.03 -8.25 -0.52
CA LEU A 194 5.65 -6.93 -0.99
C LEU A 194 5.33 -6.05 0.22
N CYS A 195 5.92 -4.85 0.32
CA CYS A 195 5.75 -3.94 1.45
C CYS A 195 5.20 -2.58 1.00
N ASN A 196 3.96 -2.27 1.34
CA ASN A 196 3.36 -0.95 1.21
C ASN A 196 3.64 -0.14 2.48
N THR A 197 4.25 1.03 2.36
CA THR A 197 4.50 1.89 3.53
C THR A 197 4.36 3.36 3.20
N HIS A 198 3.93 4.14 4.18
CA HIS A 198 4.01 5.59 4.16
C HIS A 198 4.89 6.01 5.34
N LEU A 199 6.09 6.53 5.09
CA LEU A 199 7.03 6.92 6.14
C LEU A 199 6.67 8.26 6.80
N GLU A 200 7.39 8.65 7.86
CA GLU A 200 7.12 9.91 8.56
C GLU A 200 7.26 11.14 7.63
N SER A 201 6.20 11.95 7.52
CA SER A 201 6.15 13.03 6.52
C SER A 201 7.11 14.17 6.82
N LEU A 202 7.13 14.64 8.06
CA LEU A 202 7.89 15.84 8.41
C LEU A 202 9.33 15.51 8.80
N VAL A 203 10.24 16.42 8.42
CA VAL A 203 11.62 16.41 8.92
C VAL A 203 11.60 16.40 10.44
N SER A 204 12.42 15.55 11.03
CA SER A 204 12.49 15.36 12.47
C SER A 204 13.94 15.28 12.95
N ARG A 205 14.16 15.70 14.19
CA ARG A 205 15.44 15.52 14.90
C ARG A 205 15.17 14.75 16.19
N PRO A 206 15.65 13.50 16.34
CA PRO A 206 16.41 12.71 15.35
C PRO A 206 15.56 12.29 14.12
N PRO A 207 16.19 12.01 12.96
CA PRO A 207 15.49 11.54 11.76
C PRO A 207 14.74 10.22 12.00
N LYS A 208 13.48 10.16 11.57
CA LYS A 208 12.62 8.98 11.76
C LYS A 208 12.56 8.06 10.55
N ARG A 209 12.50 8.61 9.33
CA ARG A 209 12.35 7.83 8.10
C ARG A 209 13.47 6.81 7.87
N PRO A 210 14.77 7.13 8.05
CA PRO A 210 15.82 6.12 7.89
C PRO A 210 15.71 4.96 8.89
N VAL A 211 15.21 5.22 10.11
CA VAL A 211 14.99 4.17 11.12
C VAL A 211 13.80 3.29 10.73
N GLN A 212 12.72 3.88 10.23
CA GLN A 212 11.54 3.16 9.75
C GLN A 212 11.88 2.28 8.54
N LEU A 213 12.59 2.84 7.55
CA LEU A 213 13.03 2.11 6.36
C LEU A 213 13.97 0.95 6.73
N ARG A 214 14.90 1.17 7.66
CA ARG A 214 15.81 0.13 8.13
C ARG A 214 15.06 -1.03 8.79
N LEU A 215 14.07 -0.72 9.63
CA LEU A 215 13.21 -1.73 10.24
C LEU A 215 12.41 -2.49 9.18
N ALA A 216 11.77 -1.80 8.24
CA ALA A 216 11.06 -2.45 7.13
C ALA A 216 12.00 -3.36 6.31
N SER A 217 13.22 -2.89 6.01
CA SER A 217 14.23 -3.67 5.29
C SER A 217 14.62 -4.96 6.03
N SER A 218 14.65 -4.94 7.37
CA SER A 218 14.94 -6.16 8.14
C SER A 218 13.90 -7.26 7.90
N PHE A 219 12.62 -6.89 7.73
CA PHE A 219 11.58 -7.83 7.32
C PHE A 219 11.67 -8.21 5.84
N MET A 220 12.11 -7.29 4.97
CA MET A 220 12.38 -7.58 3.55
C MET A 220 13.50 -8.62 3.38
N HIS A 221 14.53 -8.59 4.24
CA HIS A 221 15.62 -9.58 4.26
C HIS A 221 15.28 -10.84 5.08
N GLY A 222 14.08 -10.90 5.68
CA GLY A 222 13.62 -12.05 6.45
C GLY A 222 14.20 -12.19 7.86
N SER A 223 14.91 -11.19 8.38
CA SER A 223 15.45 -11.22 9.74
C SER A 223 14.47 -10.69 10.77
N GLY A 224 13.83 -9.55 10.49
CA GLY A 224 13.09 -8.76 11.50
C GLY A 224 13.97 -8.35 12.70
N PRO A 225 13.38 -7.80 13.76
CA PRO A 225 14.06 -7.65 15.05
C PRO A 225 14.35 -9.00 15.71
N ALA A 226 15.41 -9.05 16.52
CA ALA A 226 15.74 -10.22 17.30
C ALA A 226 14.54 -10.65 18.18
N PRO A 227 14.22 -11.97 18.23
CA PRO A 227 13.16 -12.46 19.10
C PRO A 227 13.45 -12.11 20.55
N ALA A 228 12.48 -11.53 21.24
CA ALA A 228 12.50 -11.36 22.68
C ALA A 228 11.69 -12.50 23.36
N PRO A 229 11.86 -12.76 24.68
CA PRO A 229 11.08 -13.78 25.37
C PRO A 229 9.56 -13.61 25.22
N GLU A 230 9.07 -12.37 25.17
CA GLU A 230 7.66 -12.05 24.90
C GLU A 230 7.19 -12.38 23.48
N ASP A 231 8.10 -12.67 22.56
CA ASP A 231 7.81 -13.08 21.18
C ASP A 231 7.65 -14.61 21.04
N GLU A 232 7.84 -15.40 22.11
CA GLU A 232 7.70 -16.86 22.06
C GLU A 232 6.27 -17.29 21.67
N GLY A 233 6.17 -18.21 20.71
CA GLY A 233 4.89 -18.71 20.18
C GLY A 233 4.15 -17.71 19.28
N MET A 234 4.77 -16.57 18.96
CA MET A 234 4.15 -15.53 18.16
C MET A 234 4.40 -15.73 16.66
N TYR A 235 3.61 -15.05 15.84
CA TYR A 235 3.76 -15.12 14.38
C TYR A 235 5.14 -14.60 13.95
N ALA A 236 5.89 -15.47 13.29
CA ALA A 236 7.10 -15.13 12.55
C ALA A 236 6.79 -15.28 11.06
N PRO A 237 6.96 -14.22 10.25
CA PRO A 237 6.76 -14.33 8.81
C PRO A 237 7.87 -15.20 8.20
N PRO A 238 7.60 -15.93 7.09
CA PRO A 238 8.62 -16.76 6.44
C PRO A 238 9.79 -15.92 5.93
N THR A 239 10.94 -16.56 5.67
CA THR A 239 12.04 -15.90 4.96
C THR A 239 11.65 -15.72 3.50
N PRO A 240 11.65 -14.48 2.97
CA PRO A 240 11.32 -14.25 1.57
C PRO A 240 12.52 -14.58 0.67
N HIS A 241 12.23 -14.99 -0.56
CA HIS A 241 13.21 -15.15 -1.64
C HIS A 241 13.66 -13.78 -2.19
N ALA A 242 12.69 -12.87 -2.29
CA ALA A 242 12.89 -11.52 -2.77
C ALA A 242 11.91 -10.58 -2.08
N ALA A 243 12.19 -9.29 -2.08
CA ALA A 243 11.27 -8.31 -1.54
C ALA A 243 11.25 -7.03 -2.36
N ILE A 244 10.05 -6.44 -2.47
CA ILE A 244 9.80 -5.14 -3.09
C ILE A 244 9.04 -4.28 -2.07
N LEU A 245 9.56 -3.09 -1.79
CA LEU A 245 8.93 -2.08 -0.94
C LEU A 245 8.61 -0.86 -1.78
N ALA A 246 7.39 -0.34 -1.65
CA ALA A 246 7.01 0.87 -2.35
C ALA A 246 6.00 1.69 -1.52
N GLY A 247 5.89 2.96 -1.88
CA GLY A 247 5.00 3.90 -1.23
C GLY A 247 5.57 5.30 -1.18
N ASP A 248 4.84 6.18 -0.52
CA ASP A 248 5.31 7.51 -0.15
C ASP A 248 6.35 7.39 0.98
N LEU A 249 7.62 7.46 0.60
CA LEU A 249 8.73 7.41 1.54
C LEU A 249 9.06 8.78 2.12
N ASN A 250 8.38 9.85 1.69
CA ASN A 250 8.67 11.24 2.07
C ASN A 250 10.16 11.56 1.97
N ALA A 251 10.83 11.03 0.94
CA ALA A 251 12.28 10.92 0.86
C ALA A 251 12.96 12.20 0.31
N PHE A 252 12.64 13.35 0.90
CA PHE A 252 13.11 14.66 0.45
C PHE A 252 14.26 15.25 1.29
N ALA A 253 14.55 14.70 2.48
CA ALA A 253 15.65 15.18 3.32
C ALA A 253 17.00 14.54 2.92
N PRO A 254 18.14 15.18 3.23
CA PRO A 254 19.46 14.65 2.89
C PRO A 254 19.70 13.20 3.37
N GLU A 255 19.23 12.87 4.57
CA GLU A 255 19.38 11.54 5.18
C GLU A 255 18.58 10.45 4.44
N ASP A 256 17.54 10.83 3.69
CA ASP A 256 16.73 9.88 2.93
C ASP A 256 17.41 9.41 1.64
N ARG A 257 18.48 10.10 1.21
CA ARG A 257 19.21 9.77 -0.03
C ARG A 257 20.02 8.49 0.10
N SER A 258 20.74 8.31 1.21
CA SER A 258 21.56 7.11 1.47
C SER A 258 20.79 6.00 2.18
N ALA A 259 19.64 6.30 2.79
CA ALA A 259 18.88 5.34 3.59
C ALA A 259 18.54 4.02 2.87
N PRO A 260 18.19 3.99 1.56
CA PRO A 260 17.99 2.73 0.83
C PRO A 260 19.25 1.85 0.78
N GLU A 261 20.38 2.42 0.36
CA GLU A 261 21.66 1.70 0.22
C GLU A 261 22.16 1.20 1.58
N GLU A 262 22.10 2.05 2.61
CA GLU A 262 22.44 1.69 3.99
C GLU A 262 21.55 0.58 4.58
N SER A 263 20.37 0.36 3.98
CA SER A 263 19.43 -0.70 4.35
C SER A 263 19.58 -1.94 3.46
N GLY A 264 20.58 -1.97 2.57
CA GLY A 264 20.80 -3.05 1.62
C GLY A 264 19.70 -3.17 0.57
N LEU A 265 19.05 -2.06 0.22
CA LEU A 265 17.99 -2.01 -0.78
C LEU A 265 18.50 -1.31 -2.05
N ARG A 266 18.08 -1.82 -3.20
CA ARG A 266 18.28 -1.20 -4.51
C ARG A 266 17.10 -0.30 -4.83
N ASP A 267 17.35 0.88 -5.37
CA ASP A 267 16.32 1.80 -5.84
C ASP A 267 16.04 1.56 -7.33
N ALA A 268 14.81 1.19 -7.68
CA ALA A 268 14.44 0.85 -9.06
C ALA A 268 14.70 2.01 -10.03
N PHE A 269 14.45 3.25 -9.61
CA PHE A 269 14.67 4.42 -10.46
C PHE A 269 16.16 4.60 -10.79
N LEU A 270 17.02 4.49 -9.77
CA LEU A 270 18.47 4.66 -9.95
C LEU A 270 19.10 3.48 -10.70
N VAL A 271 18.66 2.24 -10.42
CA VAL A 271 19.14 1.05 -11.15
C VAL A 271 18.80 1.12 -12.63
N LEU A 272 17.64 1.66 -12.98
CA LEU A 272 17.19 1.84 -14.36
C LEU A 272 17.81 3.08 -15.04
N GLY A 273 18.80 3.73 -14.41
CA GLY A 273 19.56 4.84 -14.99
C GLY A 273 18.98 6.23 -14.71
N GLY A 274 17.93 6.33 -13.90
CA GLY A 274 17.39 7.58 -13.40
C GLY A 274 18.38 8.34 -12.53
N ARG A 275 18.18 9.65 -12.38
CA ARG A 275 19.06 10.54 -11.63
C ARG A 275 18.29 11.32 -10.59
N GLU A 276 18.79 11.34 -9.36
CA GLU A 276 18.10 12.05 -8.29
C GLU A 276 18.13 13.56 -8.49
N GLY A 277 17.03 14.23 -8.18
CA GLY A 277 16.93 15.69 -8.25
C GLY A 277 16.67 16.24 -9.65
N THR A 278 16.36 15.38 -10.63
CA THR A 278 15.86 15.78 -11.95
C THR A 278 14.33 15.84 -11.96
N GLU A 279 13.75 16.60 -12.88
CA GLU A 279 12.30 16.74 -13.01
C GLU A 279 11.59 15.40 -13.28
N GLU A 280 12.24 14.49 -13.99
CA GLU A 280 11.73 13.13 -14.25
C GLU A 280 11.65 12.27 -12.98
N SER A 281 12.42 12.64 -11.94
CA SER A 281 12.45 11.93 -10.67
C SER A 281 11.30 12.35 -9.76
N PHE A 282 10.77 13.57 -9.92
CA PHE A 282 9.79 14.13 -8.99
C PHE A 282 8.45 13.42 -9.08
N THR A 283 7.91 13.11 -7.91
CA THR A 283 6.59 12.51 -7.70
C THR A 283 5.67 13.40 -6.89
N TRP A 284 6.18 14.52 -6.36
CA TRP A 284 5.41 15.50 -5.60
C TRP A 284 5.80 16.93 -5.97
N GLY A 285 4.82 17.84 -5.92
CA GLY A 285 4.98 19.28 -6.09
C GLY A 285 4.54 19.81 -7.45
N GLN A 286 4.20 18.96 -8.40
CA GLN A 286 3.66 19.37 -9.71
C GLN A 286 2.14 19.58 -9.69
N GLN A 287 1.41 18.82 -8.86
CA GLN A 287 -0.06 18.82 -8.79
C GLN A 287 -0.55 19.50 -7.51
N VAL A 288 0.09 20.61 -7.15
CA VAL A 288 -0.25 21.43 -5.98
C VAL A 288 -0.43 22.89 -6.39
N PRO A 289 -1.15 23.69 -5.59
CA PRO A 289 -1.22 25.13 -5.80
C PRO A 289 0.17 25.78 -5.87
N ASP A 290 0.29 26.83 -6.68
CA ASP A 290 1.56 27.52 -6.93
C ASP A 290 2.27 27.95 -5.65
N TRP A 291 1.53 28.50 -4.67
CA TRP A 291 2.11 28.93 -3.40
C TRP A 291 2.78 27.78 -2.62
N MET A 292 2.23 26.56 -2.71
CA MET A 292 2.77 25.39 -2.04
C MET A 292 4.02 24.89 -2.75
N ARG A 293 3.99 24.87 -4.10
CA ARG A 293 5.16 24.54 -4.92
C ARG A 293 6.30 25.54 -4.70
N GLU A 294 6.00 26.84 -4.60
CA GLU A 294 6.99 27.88 -4.31
C GLU A 294 7.61 27.73 -2.91
N GLN A 295 6.81 27.33 -1.92
CA GLN A 295 7.28 27.17 -0.54
C GLN A 295 8.15 25.92 -0.35
N PHE A 296 7.77 24.79 -0.95
CA PHE A 296 8.38 23.48 -0.66
C PHE A 296 9.19 22.89 -1.83
N GLY A 297 8.99 23.37 -3.04
CA GLY A 297 9.62 22.84 -4.26
C GLY A 297 9.05 21.48 -4.69
N CYS A 298 9.62 20.91 -5.75
CA CYS A 298 9.29 19.55 -6.18
C CYS A 298 10.28 18.53 -5.59
N SER A 299 9.84 17.30 -5.36
CA SER A 299 10.70 16.25 -4.82
C SER A 299 10.27 14.84 -5.24
N ARG A 300 11.20 13.87 -5.11
CA ARG A 300 10.91 12.45 -5.28
C ARG A 300 10.58 11.83 -3.93
N MET A 301 9.31 11.93 -3.52
CA MET A 301 8.86 11.38 -2.24
C MET A 301 8.59 9.88 -2.34
N ASP A 302 8.01 9.45 -3.45
CA ASP A 302 7.62 8.07 -3.71
C ASP A 302 8.78 7.28 -4.33
N LYS A 303 9.00 6.06 -3.84
CA LYS A 303 10.07 5.19 -4.34
C LYS A 303 9.59 3.74 -4.45
N ILE A 304 10.24 2.98 -5.33
CA ILE A 304 10.17 1.51 -5.34
C ILE A 304 11.56 0.96 -5.09
N LEU A 305 11.72 0.28 -3.96
CA LEU A 305 12.97 -0.29 -3.47
C LEU A 305 12.88 -1.82 -3.45
N TYR A 306 13.99 -2.53 -3.65
CA TYR A 306 13.95 -4.00 -3.70
C TYR A 306 15.27 -4.67 -3.30
N CYS A 307 15.18 -5.93 -2.88
CA CYS A 307 16.32 -6.79 -2.55
C CYS A 307 16.02 -8.27 -2.86
N GLY A 308 17.05 -9.11 -2.77
CA GLY A 308 16.94 -10.56 -3.03
C GLY A 308 16.76 -10.90 -4.51
N GLY A 309 16.13 -12.04 -4.79
CA GLY A 309 15.98 -12.64 -6.13
C GLY A 309 14.94 -11.95 -7.03
N VAL A 310 15.00 -10.63 -7.17
CA VAL A 310 14.13 -9.84 -8.04
C VAL A 310 14.93 -8.76 -8.78
N GLU A 311 14.51 -8.42 -9.99
CA GLU A 311 15.08 -7.34 -10.81
C GLU A 311 14.01 -6.40 -11.34
N ALA A 312 14.25 -5.08 -11.21
CA ALA A 312 13.43 -4.08 -11.89
C ALA A 312 13.68 -4.14 -13.40
N LYS A 313 12.60 -4.25 -14.19
CA LYS A 313 12.63 -4.23 -15.65
C LYS A 313 12.19 -2.89 -16.22
N SER A 314 11.19 -2.28 -15.60
CA SER A 314 10.71 -0.96 -15.99
C SER A 314 10.20 -0.20 -14.78
N LEU A 315 10.18 1.14 -14.90
CA LEU A 315 9.58 2.05 -13.95
C LEU A 315 9.05 3.25 -14.73
N LYS A 316 7.82 3.67 -14.44
CA LYS A 316 7.20 4.87 -15.01
C LYS A 316 6.36 5.59 -13.98
N ARG A 317 6.19 6.91 -14.16
CA ARG A 317 5.18 7.69 -13.44
C ARG A 317 3.80 7.44 -14.01
N ILE A 318 2.78 7.57 -13.17
CA ILE A 318 1.36 7.47 -13.52
C ILE A 318 0.59 8.59 -12.79
N GLY A 319 -0.67 8.82 -13.18
CA GLY A 319 -1.54 9.76 -12.49
C GLY A 319 -1.27 11.24 -12.79
N GLU A 320 -0.34 11.53 -13.70
CA GLU A 320 -0.02 12.91 -14.11
C GLU A 320 -1.22 13.58 -14.78
N GLY A 321 -1.64 14.72 -14.23
CA GLY A 321 -2.73 15.55 -14.75
C GLY A 321 -4.13 14.96 -14.56
N VAL A 322 -4.30 13.93 -13.73
CA VAL A 322 -5.62 13.35 -13.49
C VAL A 322 -6.42 14.30 -12.58
N THR A 323 -7.55 14.78 -13.07
CA THR A 323 -8.45 15.71 -12.38
C THR A 323 -9.87 15.15 -12.30
N VAL A 324 -10.66 15.69 -11.38
CA VAL A 324 -12.10 15.54 -11.32
C VAL A 324 -12.75 16.91 -11.45
N THR A 325 -13.77 16.99 -12.29
CA THR A 325 -14.59 18.20 -12.46
C THR A 325 -15.69 18.20 -11.41
N VAL A 326 -15.76 19.26 -10.61
CA VAL A 326 -16.81 19.45 -9.60
C VAL A 326 -17.58 20.75 -9.82
N PRO A 327 -18.89 20.77 -9.57
CA PRO A 327 -19.66 22.00 -9.66
C PRO A 327 -19.22 22.97 -8.56
N PHE A 328 -18.81 24.19 -8.93
CA PHE A 328 -18.50 25.23 -7.94
C PHE A 328 -19.79 25.68 -7.26
N GLN A 329 -19.95 25.36 -5.98
CA GLN A 329 -20.92 26.04 -5.12
C GLN A 329 -20.24 27.27 -4.54
N GLY A 330 -20.35 28.40 -5.25
CA GLY A 330 -19.93 29.69 -4.71
C GLY A 330 -20.58 29.92 -3.34
N ASP A 331 -19.79 30.42 -2.39
CA ASP A 331 -20.29 30.83 -1.07
C ASP A 331 -21.47 31.78 -1.31
N HIS A 332 -22.64 31.44 -0.76
CA HIS A 332 -23.90 32.14 -1.04
C HIS A 332 -23.83 33.59 -0.50
N SER A 333 -23.22 34.49 -1.26
CA SER A 333 -23.28 35.93 -1.05
C SER A 333 -24.17 36.54 -2.13
N ASP A 334 -25.47 36.60 -1.86
CA ASP A 334 -26.47 37.58 -2.35
C ASP A 334 -26.30 38.20 -3.77
N SER A 335 -25.81 37.46 -4.77
CA SER A 335 -25.79 37.89 -6.17
C SER A 335 -26.66 36.96 -6.99
N GLU A 336 -27.71 37.50 -7.61
CA GLU A 336 -28.72 36.81 -8.43
C GLU A 336 -28.17 36.25 -9.77
N ASP A 337 -26.85 36.22 -9.95
CA ASP A 337 -26.16 35.63 -11.08
C ASP A 337 -25.43 34.36 -10.61
N GLU A 338 -26.12 33.21 -10.62
CA GLU A 338 -25.53 31.89 -10.36
C GLU A 338 -24.61 31.49 -11.53
N ASP A 339 -23.38 31.99 -11.52
CA ASP A 339 -22.35 31.54 -12.45
C ASP A 339 -21.81 30.18 -11.97
N TYR A 340 -22.47 29.10 -12.39
CA TYR A 340 -21.99 27.72 -12.21
C TYR A 340 -20.70 27.55 -13.02
N SER A 341 -19.56 27.86 -12.42
CA SER A 341 -18.27 27.44 -12.99
C SER A 341 -17.97 26.03 -12.53
N ASP A 342 -17.49 25.18 -13.43
CA ASP A 342 -16.94 23.88 -13.04
C ASP A 342 -15.48 24.09 -12.62
N GLU A 343 -15.07 23.54 -11.47
CA GLU A 343 -13.68 23.56 -11.01
C GLU A 343 -13.02 22.20 -11.27
N GLU A 344 -11.82 22.20 -11.84
CA GLU A 344 -11.00 21.00 -11.97
C GLU A 344 -10.07 20.87 -10.76
N VAL A 345 -10.20 19.75 -10.04
CA VAL A 345 -9.37 19.45 -8.87
C VAL A 345 -8.54 18.20 -9.18
N TRP A 346 -7.22 18.26 -8.97
CA TRP A 346 -6.38 17.05 -9.10
C TRP A 346 -6.83 15.97 -8.14
N VAL A 347 -6.78 14.71 -8.58
CA VAL A 347 -7.20 13.57 -7.74
C VAL A 347 -6.25 13.32 -6.56
N THR A 348 -5.01 13.82 -6.63
CA THR A 348 -4.02 13.87 -5.54
C THR A 348 -2.88 14.82 -5.93
N ASP A 349 -2.13 15.29 -4.94
CA ASP A 349 -0.88 16.04 -5.11
C ASP A 349 0.33 15.18 -5.53
N HIS A 350 0.20 13.85 -5.50
CA HIS A 350 1.26 12.91 -5.92
C HIS A 350 1.07 12.36 -7.35
N MET A 351 2.18 12.20 -8.06
CA MET A 351 2.27 11.26 -9.17
C MET A 351 2.56 9.85 -8.63
N GLY A 352 1.82 8.86 -9.10
CA GLY A 352 2.07 7.46 -8.75
C GLY A 352 3.28 6.89 -9.49
N LEU A 353 3.77 5.74 -9.03
CA LEU A 353 4.80 4.95 -9.71
C LEU A 353 4.26 3.58 -10.09
N GLN A 354 4.67 3.09 -11.26
CA GLN A 354 4.43 1.71 -11.67
C GLN A 354 5.73 1.08 -12.15
N GLY A 355 6.12 -0.03 -11.55
CA GLY A 355 7.27 -0.82 -11.96
C GLY A 355 6.90 -2.25 -12.29
N GLU A 356 7.69 -2.87 -13.16
CA GLU A 356 7.62 -4.30 -13.47
C GLU A 356 8.90 -4.99 -13.00
N PHE A 357 8.73 -6.14 -12.36
CA PHE A 357 9.78 -6.82 -11.63
C PHE A 357 9.80 -8.30 -11.96
N ASP A 358 10.92 -8.77 -12.50
CA ASP A 358 11.11 -10.19 -12.75
C ASP A 358 11.60 -10.89 -11.49
N VAL A 359 10.94 -11.99 -11.13
CA VAL A 359 11.36 -12.86 -10.04
C VAL A 359 12.34 -13.87 -10.61
N LEU A 360 13.58 -13.83 -10.10
CA LEU A 360 14.67 -14.66 -10.58
C LEU A 360 14.50 -16.10 -10.06
N SER A 361 14.42 -17.05 -10.98
CA SER A 361 14.27 -18.48 -10.67
C SER A 361 15.55 -19.15 -10.18
N SER A 362 16.73 -18.57 -10.40
CA SER A 362 18.03 -19.19 -10.06
C SER A 362 18.27 -19.39 -8.55
N SER A 363 17.35 -18.93 -7.71
CA SER A 363 17.39 -19.11 -6.25
C SER A 363 16.06 -19.59 -5.67
N CYS A 364 15.14 -20.03 -6.55
CA CYS A 364 13.98 -20.87 -6.25
C CYS A 364 14.26 -22.29 -6.79
#